data_AF-A0A0S2LVD9-F1
#
_entry.id   AF-A0A0S2LVD9-F1
#
_cell.length_a   1.000
_cell.length_b   1.000
_cell.length_c   1.000
_cell.angle_alpha   90.00
_cell.angle_beta   90.00
_cell.angle_gamma   90.00
#
_symmetry.space_group_name_H-M   'P 1'
#
loop_
_entity.id
_entity.type
_entity.pdbx_description
1 polymer ?
#
loop_
_entity_poly.entity_id
_entity_poly.type
_entity_poly.pdbx_seq_one_letter_code
_entity_poly.pdbx_strand_id
1 'polypeptide(L)'
;MSHPHNPNVPPEPFKFMNAPGRSGVPRLQQPVVEILFFGAFLVTGIVLSGFLFSRPGGGGGPIFSGVIVLLFWALPGAIGTYIGVARLVWKRRYSKVYGRPPF
;
A
#
# COMPACT_ATOMS: atom_id res chain seq x y z
N MET A 1 -16.22 24.36 -4.17
CA MET A 1 -15.54 25.25 -3.20
C MET A 1 -14.10 24.79 -3.06
N SER A 2 -13.15 25.49 -3.68
CA SER A 2 -11.72 25.27 -3.48
C SER A 2 -11.38 25.57 -2.02
N HIS A 3 -10.82 24.61 -1.29
CA HIS A 3 -10.29 24.92 0.04
C HIS A 3 -9.24 26.03 -0.11
N PRO A 4 -9.28 27.08 0.74
CA PRO A 4 -8.22 28.07 0.76
C PRO A 4 -6.90 27.32 0.93
N HIS A 5 -5.95 27.59 0.04
CA HIS A 5 -4.64 26.94 0.02
C HIS A 5 -3.91 27.31 1.31
N ASN A 6 -4.06 26.49 2.35
CA ASN A 6 -3.32 26.66 3.59
C ASN A 6 -1.89 26.17 3.35
N PRO A 7 -0.87 27.06 3.37
CA PRO A 7 0.53 26.70 3.09
C PRO A 7 1.10 25.68 4.10
N ASN A 8 0.44 25.48 5.24
CA ASN A 8 0.84 24.49 6.26
C ASN A 8 0.35 23.06 5.96
N VAL A 9 -0.40 22.85 4.88
CA VAL A 9 -0.94 21.53 4.54
C VAL A 9 -0.11 20.93 3.42
N PRO A 10 0.68 19.88 3.70
CA PRO A 10 1.43 19.21 2.66
C PRO A 10 0.44 18.65 1.60
N PRO A 11 0.78 18.73 0.30
CA PRO A 11 -0.06 18.18 -0.75
C PRO A 11 -0.32 16.70 -0.50
N GLU A 12 -1.51 16.20 -0.90
CA GLU A 12 -1.84 14.79 -0.72
C GLU A 12 -0.79 13.91 -1.42
N PRO A 13 -0.12 13.00 -0.69
CA PRO A 13 0.80 12.07 -1.31
C PRO A 13 -0.01 11.12 -2.20
N PHE A 14 0.45 10.94 -3.44
CA PHE A 14 -0.15 10.02 -4.42
C PHE A 14 -1.57 10.41 -4.88
N LYS A 15 -1.82 11.71 -5.11
CA LYS A 15 -3.09 12.26 -5.63
C LYS A 15 -3.66 11.53 -6.87
N PHE A 16 -2.80 10.92 -7.68
CA PHE A 16 -3.19 10.12 -8.86
C PHE A 16 -3.99 8.86 -8.51
N MET A 17 -3.88 8.33 -7.28
CA MET A 17 -4.72 7.21 -6.82
C MET A 17 -6.16 7.62 -6.51
N ASN A 18 -6.39 8.91 -6.26
CA ASN A 18 -7.74 9.47 -6.07
C ASN A 18 -8.32 10.12 -7.33
N ALA A 19 -7.48 10.31 -8.36
CA ALA A 19 -7.93 10.87 -9.63
C ALA A 19 -9.09 10.02 -10.17
N PRO A 20 -10.14 10.64 -10.73
CA PRO A 20 -11.25 9.89 -11.28
C PRO A 20 -10.84 9.08 -12.50
N GLY A 21 -10.30 7.89 -12.25
CA GLY A 21 -10.05 6.87 -13.25
C GLY A 21 -11.38 6.37 -13.79
N ARG A 22 -11.46 6.30 -15.12
CA ARG A 22 -12.57 5.77 -15.92
C ARG A 22 -12.86 4.28 -15.67
N SER A 23 -12.05 3.60 -14.86
CA SER A 23 -12.15 2.17 -14.57
C SER A 23 -13.01 1.96 -13.32
N GLY A 24 -14.06 1.13 -13.45
CA GLY A 24 -14.97 0.72 -12.38
C GLY A 24 -14.33 -0.15 -11.28
N VAL A 25 -13.04 0.08 -10.98
CA VAL A 25 -12.37 -0.55 -9.84
C VAL A 25 -12.84 0.18 -8.59
N PRO A 26 -13.45 -0.52 -7.61
CA PRO A 26 -13.85 0.10 -6.35
C PRO A 26 -12.61 0.74 -5.70
N ARG A 27 -12.64 2.07 -5.54
CA ARG A 27 -11.51 2.80 -4.97
C ARG A 27 -11.40 2.44 -3.49
N LEU A 28 -10.20 2.02 -3.09
CA LEU A 28 -9.81 1.95 -1.69
C LEU A 28 -9.63 3.40 -1.18
N GLN A 29 -10.76 4.05 -0.89
CA GLN A 29 -10.78 5.43 -0.35
C GLN A 29 -10.28 5.46 1.10
N GLN A 30 -10.38 4.34 1.81
CA GLN A 30 -9.95 4.23 3.19
C GLN A 30 -8.49 3.74 3.24
N PRO A 31 -7.52 4.59 3.66
CA PRO A 31 -6.11 4.21 3.71
C PRO A 31 -5.86 3.04 4.68
N VAL A 32 -6.72 2.85 5.68
CA VAL A 32 -6.64 1.69 6.59
C VAL A 32 -6.92 0.38 5.86
N VAL A 33 -7.95 0.35 4.99
CA VAL A 33 -8.28 -0.85 4.19
C VAL A 33 -7.16 -1.12 3.18
N GLU A 34 -6.58 -0.07 2.61
CA GLU A 34 -5.40 -0.18 1.73
C GLU A 34 -4.19 -0.80 2.45
N ILE A 35 -3.86 -0.31 3.66
CA ILE A 35 -2.79 -0.87 4.49
C ILE A 35 -3.07 -2.32 4.84
N LEU A 36 -4.29 -2.67 5.25
CA LEU A 36 -4.65 -4.04 5.61
C LEU A 36 -4.57 -4.98 4.41
N PHE A 37 -5.09 -4.55 3.26
CA PHE A 37 -5.09 -5.34 2.03
C PHE A 37 -3.67 -5.59 1.54
N PHE A 38 -2.88 -4.53 1.31
CA PHE A 38 -1.51 -4.68 0.83
C PHE A 38 -0.57 -5.26 1.88
N GLY A 39 -0.84 -5.00 3.16
CA GLY A 39 -0.14 -5.62 4.29
C GLY A 39 -0.36 -7.13 4.34
N ALA A 40 -1.59 -7.60 4.09
CA ALA A 40 -1.87 -9.03 4.00
C ALA A 40 -1.14 -9.68 2.81
N PHE A 41 -1.09 -9.00 1.65
CA PHE A 41 -0.30 -9.45 0.49
C PHE A 41 1.19 -9.55 0.82
N LEU A 42 1.73 -8.55 1.51
CA LEU A 42 3.12 -8.52 1.95
C LEU A 42 3.45 -9.69 2.88
N VAL A 43 2.65 -9.88 3.93
CA VAL A 43 2.83 -10.98 4.90
C VAL A 43 2.73 -12.33 4.21
N THR A 44 1.72 -12.51 3.34
CA THR A 44 1.53 -13.76 2.59
C THR A 44 2.74 -14.06 1.70
N GLY A 45 3.25 -13.06 0.97
CA GLY A 45 4.44 -13.22 0.13
C GLY A 45 5.68 -13.61 0.94
N ILE A 46 5.93 -12.95 2.08
CA ILE A 46 7.07 -13.26 2.95
C ILE A 46 6.96 -14.69 3.52
N VAL A 47 5.78 -15.08 4.01
CA VAL A 47 5.54 -16.40 4.60
C VAL A 47 5.72 -17.50 3.55
N LEU A 48 5.12 -17.35 2.37
CA LEU A 48 5.28 -18.34 1.28
C LEU A 48 6.73 -18.43 0.80
N SER A 49 7.42 -17.31 0.61
CA SER A 49 8.82 -17.32 0.19
C SER A 49 9.74 -17.93 1.25
N GLY A 50 9.54 -17.60 2.53
CA GLY A 50 10.28 -18.21 3.63
C GLY A 50 10.04 -19.72 3.73
N PHE A 51 8.80 -20.16 3.50
CA PHE A 51 8.47 -21.57 3.42
C PHE A 51 9.17 -22.28 2.25
N LEU A 52 9.22 -21.65 1.07
CA LEU A 52 9.92 -22.21 -0.09
C LEU A 52 11.44 -22.27 0.11
N PHE A 53 12.03 -21.28 0.77
CA PHE A 53 13.46 -21.27 1.10
C PHE A 53 13.85 -22.27 2.18
N SER A 54 12.95 -22.60 3.10
CA SER A 54 13.20 -23.55 4.19
C SER A 54 13.06 -25.02 3.77
N ARG A 55 12.55 -25.30 2.56
CA ARG A 55 12.46 -26.67 2.06
C ARG A 55 13.83 -27.17 1.57
N PRO A 56 14.35 -28.28 2.14
CA PRO A 56 15.54 -28.92 1.60
C PRO A 56 15.20 -29.55 0.25
N GLY A 57 15.50 -28.84 -0.84
CA GLY A 57 15.38 -29.33 -2.20
C GLY A 57 16.75 -29.29 -2.88
N GLY A 58 17.25 -30.43 -3.33
CA GLY A 58 18.58 -30.63 -3.92
C GLY A 58 18.80 -29.99 -5.30
N GLY A 59 18.15 -28.87 -5.60
CA GLY A 59 18.32 -28.13 -6.86
C GLY A 59 17.74 -26.72 -6.75
N GLY A 60 18.21 -25.75 -7.54
CA GLY A 60 17.87 -24.32 -7.42
C GLY A 60 16.40 -23.91 -7.63
N GLY A 61 15.49 -24.85 -7.86
CA GLY A 61 14.05 -24.61 -8.09
C GLY A 61 13.29 -23.95 -6.91
N PRO A 62 13.48 -24.37 -5.65
CA PRO A 62 12.84 -23.74 -4.49
C PRO A 62 13.33 -22.31 -4.24
N ILE A 63 14.61 -22.04 -4.53
CA ILE A 63 15.20 -20.70 -4.41
C ILE A 63 14.60 -19.79 -5.50
N PHE A 64 14.56 -20.24 -6.75
CA PHE A 64 14.01 -19.46 -7.85
C PHE A 64 12.52 -19.13 -7.65
N SER A 65 11.72 -20.12 -7.27
CA SER A 65 10.29 -19.93 -6.96
C SER A 65 10.07 -19.02 -5.75
N GLY A 66 10.88 -19.15 -4.69
CA GLY A 66 10.82 -18.27 -3.53
C GLY A 66 11.08 -16.80 -3.88
N VAL A 67 12.04 -16.52 -4.78
CA VAL A 67 12.33 -15.16 -5.26
C VAL A 67 11.19 -14.60 -6.10
N ILE A 68 10.61 -15.39 -7.01
CA ILE A 68 9.45 -14.96 -7.81
C ILE A 68 8.27 -14.60 -6.92
N VAL A 69 7.97 -15.43 -5.91
CA VAL A 69 6.86 -15.14 -4.98
C VAL A 69 7.12 -13.84 -4.21
N LEU A 70 8.35 -13.59 -3.75
CA LEU A 70 8.74 -12.33 -3.12
C LEU A 70 8.51 -11.13 -4.06
N LEU A 71 8.94 -11.25 -5.31
CA LEU A 71 8.82 -10.16 -6.28
C LEU A 71 7.38 -9.86 -6.68
N PHE A 72 6.52 -10.88 -6.80
CA PHE A 72 5.13 -10.67 -7.24
C PHE A 72 4.17 -10.36 -6.09
N TRP A 73 4.46 -10.79 -4.86
CA TRP A 73 3.55 -10.60 -3.72
C TRP A 73 4.08 -9.62 -2.69
N ALA A 74 5.33 -9.80 -2.26
CA ALA A 74 5.91 -8.95 -1.23
C ALA A 74 6.25 -7.56 -1.78
N LEU A 75 6.76 -7.44 -3.01
CA LEU A 75 7.12 -6.13 -3.57
C LEU A 75 5.90 -5.22 -3.76
N PRO A 76 4.80 -5.64 -4.43
CA PRO A 76 3.62 -4.78 -4.56
C PRO A 76 2.91 -4.57 -3.21
N GLY A 77 2.93 -5.58 -2.34
CA GLY A 77 2.42 -5.46 -0.97
C GLY A 77 3.17 -4.41 -0.16
N ALA A 78 4.51 -4.39 -0.21
CA ALA A 78 5.32 -3.39 0.47
C ALA A 78 5.07 -1.97 -0.07
N ILE A 79 5.01 -1.83 -1.41
CA ILE A 79 4.74 -0.54 -2.06
C ILE A 79 3.34 -0.04 -1.66
N GLY A 80 2.30 -0.88 -1.78
CA GLY A 80 0.93 -0.51 -1.43
C GLY A 80 0.76 -0.20 0.06
N THR A 81 1.45 -0.94 0.93
CA THR A 81 1.46 -0.66 2.38
C THR A 81 2.11 0.69 2.68
N TYR A 82 3.27 0.98 2.08
CA TYR A 82 3.96 2.26 2.24
C TYR A 82 3.09 3.43 1.81
N ILE A 83 2.43 3.31 0.65
CA ILE A 83 1.50 4.31 0.14
C ILE A 83 0.33 4.50 1.11
N GLY A 84 -0.31 3.43 1.57
CA GLY A 84 -1.40 3.49 2.53
C GLY A 84 -0.99 4.17 3.85
N VAL A 85 0.21 3.88 4.36
CA VAL A 85 0.75 4.53 5.57
C VAL A 85 1.00 6.02 5.33
N ALA A 86 1.61 6.40 4.21
CA ALA A 86 1.82 7.81 3.86
C ALA A 86 0.48 8.57 3.78
N ARG A 87 -0.54 7.96 3.16
CA ARG A 87 -1.90 8.52 3.09
C ARG A 87 -2.57 8.60 4.46
N LEU A 88 -2.36 7.63 5.35
CA LEU A 88 -2.87 7.66 6.72
C LEU A 88 -2.23 8.78 7.54
N VAL A 89 -0.91 8.96 7.44
CA VAL A 89 -0.18 10.05 8.09
C VAL A 89 -0.67 11.41 7.58
N TRP A 90 -0.84 11.54 6.27
CA TRP A 90 -1.41 12.74 5.67
C TRP A 90 -2.85 13.00 6.14
N LYS A 91 -3.73 11.99 6.13
CA LYS A 91 -5.13 12.10 6.62
C LYS A 91 -5.17 12.58 8.07
N ARG A 92 -4.29 12.06 8.93
CA ARG A 92 -4.18 12.49 10.33
C ARG A 92 -3.73 13.95 10.44
N ARG A 93 -2.73 14.38 9.66
CA ARG A 93 -2.29 15.79 9.63
C ARG A 93 -3.37 16.73 9.09
N TYR A 94 -4.05 16.36 8.01
CA TYR A 94 -5.16 17.11 7.44
C TYR A 94 -6.29 17.29 8.44
N SER A 95 -6.70 16.21 9.11
CA SER A 95 -7.79 16.24 10.10
C SER A 95 -7.45 17.12 11.31
N LYS A 96 -6.18 17.14 11.73
CA LYS A 96 -5.71 18.05 12.80
C LYS A 96 -5.77 19.52 12.39
N VAL A 97 -5.54 19.85 11.12
CA VAL A 97 -5.53 21.23 10.63
C VAL A 97 -6.94 21.75 10.33
N TYR A 98 -7.81 20.92 9.74
CA TYR A 98 -9.13 21.35 9.28
C TYR A 98 -10.30 20.90 10.16
N GLY A 99 -10.07 20.09 11.19
CA GLY A 99 -11.12 19.57 12.08
C GLY A 99 -12.13 18.64 11.40
N ARG A 100 -11.88 18.23 10.14
CA ARG A 100 -12.73 17.34 9.35
C ARG A 100 -11.91 16.33 8.56
N PRO A 101 -12.45 15.14 8.28
CA PRO A 101 -11.79 14.18 7.41
C PRO A 101 -11.76 14.68 5.95
N PRO A 102 -10.71 14.36 5.18
CA PRO A 102 -10.59 14.74 3.77
C PRO A 102 -11.51 13.94 2.83
N PHE A 103 -12.07 12.82 3.31
CA PHE A 103 -13.03 11.93 2.64
C PHE A 103 -14.02 11.41 3.68
#